data_AF-A0A3S5D455-F1
#
_entry.id   AF-A0A3S5D455-F1
#
_cell.length_a   1.000
_cell.length_b   1.000
_cell.length_c   1.000
_cell.angle_alpha   90.00
_cell.angle_beta   90.00
_cell.angle_gamma   90.00
#
_symmetry.space_group_name_H-M   'P 1'
#
loop_
_entity.id
_entity.type
_entity.pdbx_description
1 polymer ?
#
loop_
_entity_poly.entity_id
_entity_poly.type
_entity_poly.pdbx_seq_one_letter_code
_entity_poly.pdbx_strand_id
1 'polypeptide(L)'
;MDRPGAEIALVVLCVPLICGATLWLWHLARNSLQGRLLIIALWLVLAAMSLISGPPFPIVMGCAAMMMGMLFWAVHTTPWR
;
A
#
# COMPACT_ATOMS: atom_id res chain seq x y z
N MET A 1 -28.60 -4.09 7.39
CA MET A 1 -28.08 -3.41 8.61
C MET A 1 -26.68 -2.95 8.26
N ASP A 2 -26.63 -1.98 7.37
CA ASP A 2 -25.44 -1.43 6.75
C ASP A 2 -24.75 -0.57 7.79
N ARG A 3 -23.58 -1.04 8.26
CA ARG A 3 -22.77 -0.32 9.25
C ARG A 3 -21.64 0.37 8.50
N PRO A 4 -21.86 1.59 7.95
CA PRO A 4 -20.81 2.32 7.22
C PRO A 4 -19.57 2.56 8.08
N GLY A 5 -19.70 2.57 9.41
CA GLY A 5 -18.56 2.72 10.33
C GLY A 5 -17.61 1.51 10.37
N ALA A 6 -18.08 0.29 10.09
CA ALA A 6 -17.23 -0.91 10.15
C ALA A 6 -16.31 -1.02 8.92
N GLU A 7 -16.80 -0.64 7.75
CA GLU A 7 -16.04 -0.62 6.50
C GLU A 7 -14.92 0.44 6.56
N ILE A 8 -15.24 1.63 7.09
CA ILE A 8 -14.26 2.70 7.27
C ILE A 8 -13.18 2.28 8.27
N ALA A 9 -13.55 1.64 9.39
CA ALA A 9 -12.60 1.16 10.37
C ALA A 9 -11.65 0.10 9.80
N LEU A 10 -12.17 -0.82 8.98
CA LEU A 10 -11.36 -1.82 8.27
C LEU A 10 -10.39 -1.17 7.29
N VAL A 11 -10.84 -0.18 6.52
CA VAL A 11 -9.98 0.56 5.59
C VAL A 11 -8.85 1.28 6.32
N VAL A 12 -9.16 2.00 7.40
CA VAL A 12 -8.18 2.77 8.18
C VAL A 12 -7.15 1.86 8.86
N LEU A 13 -7.52 0.64 9.26
CA LEU A 13 -6.59 -0.36 9.79
C LEU A 13 -5.79 -1.07 8.69
N CYS A 14 -6.43 -1.46 7.59
CA CYS A 14 -5.79 -2.22 6.52
C CYS A 14 -4.75 -1.41 5.74
N VAL A 15 -5.02 -0.13 5.44
CA VAL A 15 -4.10 0.72 4.65
C VAL A 15 -2.70 0.82 5.28
N PRO A 16 -2.53 1.21 6.55
CA PRO A 16 -1.20 1.29 7.16
C PRO A 16 -0.54 -0.09 7.33
N LEU A 17 -1.33 -1.14 7.56
CA LEU A 17 -0.84 -2.53 7.62
C LEU A 17 -0.26 -2.99 6.27
N ILE A 18 -0.96 -2.70 5.17
CA ILE A 18 -0.51 -3.05 3.82
C ILE A 18 0.72 -2.23 3.44
N CYS A 19 0.73 -0.92 3.71
CA CYS A 19 1.90 -0.06 3.46
C CYS A 19 3.12 -0.52 4.29
N GLY A 20 2.94 -0.82 5.58
CA GLY A 20 4.00 -1.30 6.46
C GLY A 20 4.55 -2.67 6.05
N ALA A 21 3.68 -3.63 5.73
CA ALA A 21 4.09 -4.93 5.22
C ALA A 21 4.83 -4.82 3.89
N THR A 22 4.41 -3.91 3.02
CA THR A 22 5.08 -3.67 1.73
C THR A 22 6.49 -3.10 1.92
N LEU A 23 6.67 -2.14 2.83
CA LEU A 23 7.99 -1.59 3.17
C LEU A 23 8.90 -2.65 3.81
N TRP A 24 8.34 -3.50 4.65
CA TRP A 24 9.06 -4.62 5.26
C TRP A 24 9.52 -5.63 4.20
N LEU A 25 8.62 -6.02 3.29
CA LEU A 25 8.95 -6.89 2.15
C LEU A 25 9.99 -6.24 1.23
N TRP A 26 9.91 -4.93 1.00
CA TRP A 26 10.88 -4.20 0.20
C TRP A 26 12.26 -4.18 0.87
N HIS A 27 12.30 -4.02 2.19
CA HIS A 27 13.51 -4.10 2.98
C HIS A 27 14.13 -5.51 2.91
N LEU A 28 13.33 -6.57 3.00
CA LEU A 28 13.78 -7.95 2.86
C LEU A 28 14.26 -8.26 1.44
N ALA A 29 13.56 -7.75 0.44
CA ALA A 29 13.87 -7.91 -0.98
C ALA A 29 14.95 -6.94 -1.48
N ARG A 30 15.64 -6.19 -0.61
CA ARG A 30 16.61 -5.16 -1.03
C ARG A 30 17.68 -5.70 -1.99
N ASN A 31 18.05 -6.98 -1.83
CA ASN A 31 19.07 -7.67 -2.62
C ASN A 31 18.55 -8.44 -3.84
N SER A 32 17.23 -8.49 -4.08
CA SER A 32 16.64 -9.26 -5.18
C SER A 32 15.65 -8.45 -6.01
N LEU A 33 15.97 -8.26 -7.28
CA LEU A 33 15.10 -7.62 -8.29
C LEU A 33 13.74 -8.32 -8.41
N GLN A 34 13.71 -9.65 -8.26
CA GLN A 34 12.46 -10.43 -8.29
C GLN A 34 11.50 -10.05 -7.16
N GLY A 35 12.01 -9.81 -5.95
CA GLY A 35 11.17 -9.44 -4.81
C GLY A 35 10.55 -8.04 -4.98
N ARG A 36 11.28 -7.11 -5.61
CA ARG A 36 10.74 -5.78 -5.95
C ARG A 36 9.64 -5.86 -7.00
N LEU A 37 9.80 -6.70 -8.02
CA LEU A 37 8.78 -6.92 -9.05
C LEU A 37 7.51 -7.56 -8.48
N LEU A 38 7.64 -8.49 -7.54
CA LEU A 38 6.50 -9.09 -6.84
C LEU A 38 5.70 -8.06 -6.04
N ILE A 39 6.38 -7.13 -5.38
CA ILE A 39 5.73 -6.04 -4.63
C ILE A 39 4.94 -5.12 -5.57
N ILE A 40 5.52 -4.76 -6.72
CA ILE A 40 4.86 -3.92 -7.72
C ILE A 40 3.65 -4.66 -8.32
N ALA A 41 3.81 -5.95 -8.63
CA ALA A 41 2.72 -6.79 -9.13
C ALA A 41 1.57 -6.89 -8.13
N LEU A 42 1.88 -7.07 -6.83
CA LEU A 42 0.89 -7.11 -5.77
C LEU A 42 0.10 -5.80 -5.69
N TRP A 43 0.79 -4.65 -5.78
CA TRP A 43 0.16 -3.33 -5.83
C TRP A 43 -0.76 -3.14 -7.04
N LEU A 44 -0.33 -3.60 -8.21
CA LEU A 44 -1.13 -3.55 -9.44
C LEU A 44 -2.43 -4.37 -9.33
N VAL A 45 -2.34 -5.59 -8.77
CA VAL A 45 -3.52 -6.43 -8.56
C VAL A 45 -4.49 -5.77 -7.58
N LEU A 46 -3.97 -5.21 -6.49
CA LEU A 46 -4.79 -4.55 -5.49
C LEU A 46 -5.46 -3.27 -6.04
N ALA A 47 -4.79 -2.57 -6.96
CA ALA A 47 -5.34 -1.42 -7.68
C ALA A 47 -6.44 -1.83 -8.66
N ALA A 48 -6.24 -2.92 -9.40
CA ALA A 48 -7.25 -3.48 -10.29
C ALA A 48 -8.51 -3.91 -9.53
N MET A 49 -8.34 -4.59 -8.38
CA MET A 49 -9.45 -4.99 -7.51
C MET A 49 -10.19 -3.78 -6.93
N SER A 50 -9.47 -2.71 -6.59
CA SER A 50 -10.08 -1.46 -6.11
C SER A 50 -10.93 -0.78 -7.17
N LEU A 51 -10.54 -0.84 -8.45
CA LEU A 51 -11.34 -0.32 -9.57
C LEU A 51 -12.62 -1.14 -9.79
N ILE A 52 -12.53 -2.47 -9.70
CA ILE A 52 -13.67 -3.37 -9.84
C ILE A 52 -14.68 -3.17 -8.71
N SER A 53 -14.19 -2.94 -7.49
CA SER A 53 -15.05 -2.76 -6.30
C SER A 53 -15.81 -1.42 -6.28
N GLY A 54 -15.47 -0.47 -7.15
CA GLY A 54 -16.14 0.82 -7.23
C GLY A 54 -15.80 1.79 -6.07
N PRO A 55 -16.38 3.00 -6.05
CA PRO A 55 -16.13 3.98 -4.99
C PRO A 55 -16.54 3.45 -3.60
N PRO A 56 -15.76 3.69 -2.52
CA PRO A 56 -14.63 4.63 -2.38
C PRO A 56 -13.23 4.01 -2.57
N PHE A 57 -13.15 2.72 -2.88
CA PHE A 57 -11.89 1.96 -2.86
C PHE A 57 -10.77 2.50 -3.77
N PRO A 58 -11.03 3.05 -4.97
CA PRO A 58 -9.99 3.68 -5.80
C PRO A 58 -9.33 4.88 -5.14
N ILE A 59 -10.10 5.66 -4.36
CA ILE A 59 -9.60 6.86 -3.67
C ILE A 59 -8.68 6.43 -2.53
N VAL A 60 -9.10 5.44 -1.76
CA VAL A 60 -8.30 4.83 -0.67
C VAL A 60 -7.00 4.26 -1.22
N MET A 61 -7.07 3.53 -2.33
CA MET A 61 -5.91 2.92 -2.97
C MET A 61 -4.93 3.97 -3.53
N GLY A 62 -5.46 5.06 -4.10
CA GLY A 62 -4.66 6.21 -4.52
C GLY A 62 -3.94 6.89 -3.34
N CYS A 63 -4.63 7.11 -2.22
CA CYS A 63 -4.02 7.63 -1.01
C CYS A 63 -2.92 6.70 -0.47
N ALA A 64 -3.17 5.38 -0.47
CA ALA A 64 -2.19 4.40 -0.05
C ALA A 64 -0.93 4.41 -0.95
N ALA A 65 -1.09 4.54 -2.26
CA ALA A 65 0.02 4.63 -3.21
C ALA A 65 0.85 5.89 -2.98
N MET A 66 0.19 7.04 -2.73
CA MET A 66 0.87 8.29 -2.37
C MET A 66 1.67 8.15 -1.07
N MET A 67 1.07 7.56 -0.03
CA MET A 67 1.73 7.34 1.25
C MET A 67 2.94 6.41 1.12
N MET A 68 2.81 5.33 0.34
CA MET A 68 3.93 4.44 0.00
C MET A 68 5.06 5.20 -0.73
N GLY A 69 4.72 6.07 -1.69
CA GLY A 69 5.69 6.90 -2.41
C GLY A 69 6.41 7.90 -1.49
N MET A 70 5.68 8.55 -0.57
CA MET A 70 6.27 9.45 0.42
C MET A 70 7.18 8.71 1.40
N LEU A 71 6.77 7.52 1.87
CA LEU A 71 7.59 6.69 2.75
C LEU A 71 8.85 6.19 2.04
N PHE A 72 8.72 5.81 0.77
CA PHE A 72 9.86 5.43 -0.06
C PHE A 72 10.85 6.58 -0.23
N TRP A 73 10.33 7.77 -0.54
CA TRP A 73 11.13 8.99 -0.65
C TRP A 73 11.81 9.30 0.68
N ALA A 74 11.08 9.31 1.79
CA ALA A 74 11.62 9.56 3.12
C ALA A 74 12.75 8.56 3.47
N VAL A 75 12.55 7.25 3.27
CA VAL A 75 13.57 6.23 3.54
C VAL A 75 14.82 6.40 2.66
N HIS A 76 14.67 6.93 1.44
CA HIS A 76 15.78 7.16 0.53
C HIS A 76 16.46 8.53 0.68
N THR A 77 15.77 9.55 1.22
CA THR A 77 16.30 10.92 1.38
C THR A 77 16.72 11.25 2.81
N THR A 78 16.28 10.50 3.83
CA THR A 78 16.77 10.72 5.20
C THR A 78 18.26 10.36 5.30
N PRO A 79 19.12 11.31 5.73
CA PRO A 79 20.58 11.13 5.79
C PRO A 79 21.07 10.27 6.97
N TRP A 80 20.19 9.62 7.73
CA TRP A 80 20.56 8.79 8.89
C TRP A 80 20.93 7.36 8.46
N ARG A 81 21.96 7.24 7.63
CA ARG A 81 22.62 5.97 7.33
C ARG A 81 24.12 6.06 7.57
#